data_AF-A0A846Y2U0-F1
#
_entry.id   AF-A0A846Y2U0-F1
#
_cell.length_a   1.000
_cell.length_b   1.000
_cell.length_c   1.000
_cell.angle_alpha   90.00
_cell.angle_beta   90.00
_cell.angle_gamma   90.00
#
_symmetry.space_group_name_H-M   'P 1'
#
loop_
_entity.id
_entity.type
_entity.pdbx_description
1 polymer ?
#
loop_
_entity_poly.entity_id
_entity_poly.type
_entity_poly.pdbx_seq_one_letter_code
_entity_poly.pdbx_strand_id
1 'polypeptide(L)'
;MIARTLAAAGTAVLWSNVVLPRTGFGIRGRTIANAAFATGYCRIFDGRGEWCSTRGLQWGAGAFALTGTVYAAAAAIAPIRDRMAEVVPRAPEVSTAEWVGVHIPLGTVYSEETIFRGTLDPLLAWSLGSAGKWCGPVVFGLWHIRPARTAGDSVIGTVIATTVGGAVFSWLRRRTGGVAAPASAHLALNAGGALAPRLARVLRDR
;
A
#
# COMPACT_ATOMS: atom_id res chain seq x y z
N MET A 1 -21.29 7.17 -16.31
CA MET A 1 -20.64 6.18 -15.42
C MET A 1 -19.23 5.81 -15.86
N ILE A 2 -19.00 5.27 -17.06
CA ILE A 2 -17.65 4.94 -17.56
C ILE A 2 -16.69 6.12 -17.50
N ALA A 3 -17.11 7.32 -17.94
CA ALA A 3 -16.30 8.54 -17.86
C ALA A 3 -15.84 8.88 -16.43
N ARG A 4 -16.72 8.69 -15.44
CA ARG A 4 -16.41 8.92 -14.02
C ARG A 4 -15.35 7.94 -13.51
N THR A 5 -15.45 6.68 -13.93
CA THR A 5 -14.49 5.61 -13.58
C THR A 5 -13.12 5.83 -14.22
N LEU A 6 -13.10 6.26 -15.49
CA LEU A 6 -11.87 6.67 -16.18
C LEU A 6 -11.23 7.89 -15.51
N ALA A 7 -12.03 8.89 -15.14
CA ALA A 7 -11.55 10.06 -14.41
C ALA A 7 -10.96 9.69 -13.05
N ALA A 8 -11.60 8.79 -12.30
CA ALA A 8 -11.10 8.30 -11.02
C ALA A 8 -9.73 7.60 -11.19
N ALA A 9 -9.65 6.60 -12.07
CA ALA A 9 -8.41 5.89 -12.34
C ALA A 9 -7.29 6.82 -12.84
N GLY A 10 -7.61 7.70 -13.80
CA GLY A 10 -6.67 8.67 -14.35
C GLY A 10 -6.16 9.66 -13.30
N THR A 11 -7.04 10.17 -12.45
CA THR A 11 -6.69 11.11 -11.37
C THR A 11 -5.76 10.46 -10.35
N ALA A 12 -6.00 9.20 -9.97
CA ALA A 12 -5.10 8.48 -9.07
C ALA A 12 -3.70 8.32 -9.69
N VAL A 13 -3.61 7.85 -10.93
CA VAL A 13 -2.31 7.67 -11.62
C VAL A 13 -1.58 9.01 -11.80
N LEU A 14 -2.31 10.06 -12.20
CA LEU A 14 -1.77 11.41 -12.37
C LEU A 14 -1.24 11.96 -11.04
N TRP A 15 -1.97 11.76 -9.94
CA TRP A 15 -1.55 12.24 -8.63
C TRP A 15 -0.18 11.69 -8.24
N SER A 16 -0.03 10.37 -8.22
CA SER A 16 1.22 9.72 -7.77
C SER A 16 2.39 9.94 -8.72
N ASN A 17 2.13 9.96 -10.04
CA ASN A 17 3.21 9.98 -11.03
C ASN A 17 3.59 11.37 -11.52
N VAL A 18 2.73 12.37 -11.35
CA VAL A 18 2.87 13.69 -11.97
C VAL A 18 2.72 14.81 -10.94
N VAL A 19 1.62 14.85 -10.17
CA VAL A 19 1.31 15.99 -9.28
C VAL A 19 2.18 15.96 -8.03
N LEU A 20 2.08 14.90 -7.22
CA LEU A 20 2.81 14.78 -5.96
C LEU A 20 4.35 14.89 -6.14
N PRO A 21 4.98 14.29 -7.17
CA PRO A 21 6.42 14.43 -7.38
C PRO A 21 6.88 15.86 -7.72
N ARG A 22 6.00 16.69 -8.30
CA ARG A 22 6.33 18.08 -8.68
C ARG A 22 6.28 19.06 -7.52
N THR A 23 5.65 18.69 -6.40
CA THR A 23 5.57 19.58 -5.23
C THR A 23 6.90 19.77 -4.53
N GLY A 24 7.86 18.85 -4.72
CA GLY A 24 9.15 18.87 -4.02
C GLY A 24 9.04 18.64 -2.52
N PHE A 25 7.88 18.22 -2.00
CA PHE A 25 7.70 18.00 -0.57
C PHE A 25 8.58 16.86 -0.06
N GLY A 26 9.17 17.09 1.13
CA GLY A 26 9.75 16.02 1.95
C GLY A 26 8.68 15.07 2.51
N ILE A 27 9.10 14.02 3.21
CA ILE A 27 8.20 12.92 3.62
C ILE A 27 6.98 13.38 4.43
N ARG A 28 7.14 14.34 5.35
CA ARG A 28 6.03 14.90 6.14
C ARG A 28 4.98 15.59 5.28
N GLY A 29 5.42 16.44 4.35
CA GLY A 29 4.54 17.13 3.40
C GLY A 29 3.84 16.14 2.46
N ARG A 30 4.56 15.12 1.97
CA ARG A 30 3.97 14.05 1.14
C ARG A 30 2.90 13.26 1.88
N THR A 31 3.12 12.96 3.16
CA THR A 31 2.12 12.27 3.99
C THR A 31 0.84 13.08 4.14
N ILE A 32 0.95 14.38 4.46
CA ILE A 32 -0.23 15.25 4.57
C ILE A 32 -0.94 15.37 3.22
N ALA A 33 -0.19 15.59 2.14
CA ALA A 33 -0.74 15.73 0.79
C ALA A 33 -1.46 14.45 0.34
N ASN A 34 -0.88 13.26 0.54
CA ASN A 34 -1.52 12.00 0.21
C ASN A 34 -2.78 11.75 1.03
N ALA A 35 -2.73 11.98 2.35
CA ALA A 35 -3.90 11.79 3.21
C ALA A 35 -5.04 12.73 2.79
N ALA A 36 -4.75 14.01 2.58
CA ALA A 36 -5.73 15.00 2.14
C ALA A 36 -6.30 14.67 0.75
N PHE A 37 -5.43 14.30 -0.20
CA PHE A 37 -5.84 13.87 -1.53
C PHE A 37 -6.73 12.62 -1.45
N ALA A 38 -6.36 11.61 -0.68
CA ALA A 38 -7.13 10.39 -0.53
C ALA A 38 -8.52 10.65 0.08
N THR A 39 -8.59 11.48 1.12
CA THR A 39 -9.88 11.88 1.72
C THR A 39 -10.74 12.66 0.72
N GLY A 40 -10.15 13.62 -0.01
CA GLY A 40 -10.86 14.41 -1.02
C GLY A 40 -11.33 13.55 -2.21
N TYR A 41 -10.46 12.70 -2.72
CA TYR A 41 -10.72 11.74 -3.78
C TYR A 41 -11.89 10.81 -3.40
N CYS A 42 -11.86 10.25 -2.18
CA CYS A 42 -12.93 9.43 -1.66
C CYS A 42 -14.27 10.17 -1.63
N ARG A 43 -14.30 11.43 -1.17
CA ARG A 43 -15.52 12.25 -1.18
C ARG A 43 -16.03 12.56 -2.58
N ILE A 44 -15.14 12.95 -3.50
CA ILE A 44 -15.50 13.30 -4.89
C ILE A 44 -16.09 12.11 -5.65
N PHE A 45 -15.54 10.91 -5.40
CA PHE A 45 -15.96 9.70 -6.09
C PHE A 45 -16.94 8.82 -5.29
N ASP A 46 -17.51 9.32 -4.19
CA ASP A 46 -18.49 8.64 -3.32
C ASP A 46 -17.97 7.30 -2.77
N GLY A 47 -16.68 7.23 -2.43
CA GLY A 47 -16.03 6.07 -1.83
C GLY A 47 -16.53 5.79 -0.41
N ARG A 48 -16.57 4.50 -0.04
CA ARG A 48 -16.91 4.02 1.29
C ARG A 48 -15.98 2.87 1.68
N GLY A 49 -15.16 3.11 2.70
CA GLY A 49 -14.14 2.17 3.14
C GLY A 49 -14.61 1.12 4.16
N GLU A 50 -15.59 1.42 5.03
CA GLU A 50 -15.90 0.59 6.21
C GLU A 50 -14.64 0.14 6.99
N TRP A 51 -14.06 1.06 7.76
CA TRP A 51 -12.80 0.85 8.48
C TRP A 51 -12.91 0.04 9.77
N CYS A 52 -14.12 -0.13 10.31
CA CYS A 52 -14.32 -0.65 11.67
C CYS A 52 -15.29 -1.85 11.74
N SER A 53 -15.49 -2.59 10.64
CA SER A 53 -16.36 -3.76 10.68
C SER A 53 -15.70 -4.90 11.46
N THR A 54 -16.46 -5.61 12.30
CA THR A 54 -15.94 -6.73 13.12
C THR A 54 -15.25 -7.79 12.26
N ARG A 55 -15.89 -8.15 11.14
CA ARG A 55 -15.34 -9.11 10.18
C ARG A 55 -14.04 -8.60 9.55
N GLY A 56 -13.98 -7.31 9.20
CA GLY A 56 -12.77 -6.67 8.68
C GLY A 56 -11.63 -6.69 9.68
N LEU A 57 -11.90 -6.40 10.95
CA LEU A 57 -10.91 -6.43 12.02
C LEU A 57 -10.40 -7.85 12.31
N GLN A 58 -11.27 -8.86 12.31
CA GLN A 58 -10.88 -10.27 12.51
C GLN A 58 -9.95 -10.76 11.38
N TRP A 59 -10.34 -10.55 10.13
CA TRP A 59 -9.50 -10.90 8.98
C TRP A 59 -8.23 -10.06 8.92
N GLY A 60 -8.30 -8.79 9.32
CA GLY A 60 -7.15 -7.90 9.42
C GLY A 60 -6.14 -8.38 10.46
N ALA A 61 -6.58 -8.78 11.64
CA ALA A 61 -5.73 -9.37 12.66
C ALA A 61 -5.05 -10.66 12.16
N GLY A 62 -5.81 -11.55 11.51
CA GLY A 62 -5.27 -12.76 10.90
C GLY A 62 -4.22 -12.47 9.82
N ALA A 63 -4.49 -11.54 8.91
CA ALA A 63 -3.56 -11.16 7.84
C ALA A 63 -2.30 -10.47 8.36
N PHE A 64 -2.45 -9.62 9.38
CA PHE A 64 -1.32 -8.98 10.07
C PHE A 64 -0.44 -10.02 10.76
N ALA A 65 -1.06 -10.93 11.53
CA ALA A 65 -0.35 -12.00 12.24
C ALA A 65 0.37 -12.94 11.26
N LEU A 66 -0.30 -13.38 10.19
CA LEU A 66 0.31 -14.22 9.15
C LEU A 66 1.54 -13.56 8.54
N THR A 67 1.43 -12.29 8.16
CA THR A 67 2.55 -11.52 7.57
C THR A 67 3.69 -11.37 8.56
N GLY A 68 3.39 -11.05 9.82
CA GLY A 68 4.38 -10.97 10.90
C GLY A 68 5.11 -12.30 11.12
N THR A 69 4.38 -13.42 11.12
CA THR A 69 4.96 -14.77 11.22
C THR A 69 5.88 -15.09 10.05
N VAL A 70 5.53 -14.68 8.82
CA VAL A 70 6.40 -14.86 7.65
C VAL A 70 7.71 -14.09 7.82
N TYR A 71 7.66 -12.83 8.27
CA TYR A 71 8.88 -12.06 8.55
C TYR A 71 9.71 -12.67 9.69
N ALA A 72 9.06 -13.12 10.77
CA ALA A 72 9.75 -13.75 11.89
C ALA A 72 10.43 -15.06 11.48
N ALA A 73 9.75 -15.91 10.71
CA ALA A 73 10.30 -17.15 10.17
C ALA A 73 11.48 -16.87 9.22
N ALA A 74 11.35 -15.87 8.33
CA ALA A 74 12.44 -15.44 7.45
C ALA A 74 13.67 -14.97 8.25
N ALA A 75 13.48 -14.22 9.32
CA ALA A 75 14.55 -13.76 10.20
C ALA A 75 15.19 -14.89 11.04
N ALA A 76 14.46 -15.99 11.30
CA ALA A 76 14.96 -17.15 12.03
C ALA A 76 15.82 -18.09 11.16
N ILE A 77 15.66 -18.06 9.84
CA ILE A 77 16.41 -18.90 8.90
C ILE A 77 17.69 -18.17 8.49
N ALA A 78 18.86 -18.62 8.97
CA ALA A 78 20.13 -17.90 8.80
C ALA A 78 20.45 -17.48 7.35
N PRO A 79 20.36 -18.35 6.32
CA PRO A 79 20.59 -17.93 4.94
C PRO A 79 19.65 -16.81 4.47
N ILE A 80 18.39 -16.82 4.91
CA ILE A 80 17.40 -15.80 4.53
C ILE A 80 17.65 -14.50 5.31
N ARG A 81 17.89 -14.60 6.61
CA ARG A 81 18.27 -13.49 7.47
C ARG A 81 19.49 -12.74 6.91
N ASP A 82 20.51 -13.46 6.47
CA ASP A 82 21.75 -12.84 5.98
C ASP A 82 21.47 -12.05 4.68
N ARG A 83 20.65 -12.60 3.78
CA ARG A 83 20.14 -11.87 2.60
C ARG A 83 19.32 -10.63 2.97
N MET A 84 18.48 -10.72 4.00
CA MET A 84 17.73 -9.56 4.49
C MET A 84 18.65 -8.49 5.09
N ALA A 85 19.74 -8.90 5.74
CA ALA A 85 20.73 -8.00 6.31
C ALA A 85 21.56 -7.25 5.24
N GLU A 86 21.73 -7.85 4.06
CA GLU A 86 22.35 -7.22 2.87
C GLU A 86 21.47 -6.14 2.23
N VAL A 87 20.16 -6.14 2.49
CA VAL A 87 19.27 -5.12 1.94
C VAL A 87 19.63 -3.75 2.55
N VAL A 88 20.18 -2.88 1.70
CA VAL A 88 20.45 -1.49 2.05
C VAL A 88 19.11 -0.86 2.45
N PRO A 89 18.95 -0.48 3.73
CA PRO A 89 17.69 0.03 4.20
C PRO A 89 17.48 1.35 3.49
N ARG A 90 16.29 1.55 2.91
CA ARG A 90 15.86 2.90 2.53
C ARG A 90 16.06 3.78 3.77
N ALA A 91 16.88 4.81 3.64
CA ALA A 91 17.11 5.80 4.68
C ALA A 91 16.05 6.90 4.47
N PRO A 92 14.88 6.81 5.14
CA PRO A 92 13.93 7.89 5.07
C PRO A 92 14.58 9.17 5.61
N GLU A 93 14.09 10.32 5.16
CA GLU A 93 14.47 11.66 5.66
C GLU A 93 14.22 11.85 7.18
N VAL A 94 13.64 10.84 7.84
CA VAL A 94 13.17 10.82 9.22
C VAL A 94 13.62 9.55 9.93
N SER A 95 13.40 9.44 11.23
CA SER A 95 13.72 8.21 11.97
C SER A 95 12.88 7.02 11.48
N THR A 96 13.40 5.79 11.68
CA THR A 96 12.65 4.56 11.35
C THR A 96 11.34 4.49 12.16
N ALA A 97 11.36 4.93 13.42
CA ALA A 97 10.18 4.96 14.28
C ALA A 97 9.11 5.92 13.75
N GLU A 98 9.49 7.13 13.33
CA GLU A 98 8.56 8.09 12.71
C GLU A 98 8.03 7.56 11.37
N TRP A 99 8.89 6.96 10.55
CA TRP A 99 8.48 6.38 9.28
C TRP A 99 7.44 5.27 9.45
N VAL A 100 7.70 4.32 10.35
CA VAL A 100 6.81 3.18 10.62
C VAL A 100 5.56 3.59 11.40
N GLY A 101 5.67 4.53 12.34
CA GLY A 101 4.57 4.94 13.21
C GLY A 101 3.62 5.96 12.60
N VAL A 102 4.08 6.78 11.64
CA VAL A 102 3.29 7.89 11.10
C VAL A 102 3.14 7.79 9.59
N HIS A 103 4.25 7.72 8.86
CA HIS A 103 4.23 7.89 7.41
C HIS A 103 3.74 6.66 6.66
N ILE A 104 4.07 5.44 7.11
CA ILE A 104 3.50 4.21 6.56
C ILE A 104 1.99 4.14 6.84
N PRO A 105 1.50 4.31 8.09
CA PRO A 105 0.06 4.24 8.36
C PRO A 105 -0.76 5.30 7.62
N LEU A 106 -0.31 6.56 7.62
CA LEU A 106 -1.10 7.67 7.08
C LEU A 106 -0.79 7.97 5.61
N GLY A 107 0.49 8.14 5.29
CA GLY A 107 0.95 8.55 3.97
C GLY A 107 0.86 7.45 2.92
N THR A 108 0.88 6.19 3.35
CA THR A 108 0.77 5.01 2.49
C THR A 108 -0.55 4.28 2.72
N VAL A 109 -0.72 3.60 3.85
CA VAL A 109 -1.83 2.64 4.05
C VAL A 109 -3.20 3.32 4.02
N TYR A 110 -3.43 4.34 4.84
CA TYR A 110 -4.69 5.08 4.85
C TYR A 110 -4.99 5.67 3.48
N SER A 111 -3.99 6.32 2.88
CA SER A 111 -4.15 7.03 1.61
C SER A 111 -4.49 6.06 0.47
N GLU A 112 -3.70 5.01 0.30
CA GLU A 112 -3.85 4.04 -0.77
C GLU A 112 -5.11 3.18 -0.58
N GLU A 113 -5.36 2.62 0.61
CA GLU A 113 -6.55 1.79 0.80
C GLU A 113 -7.85 2.60 0.65
N THR A 114 -7.85 3.88 1.02
CA THR A 114 -8.97 4.80 0.78
C THR A 114 -9.21 5.00 -0.73
N ILE A 115 -8.16 5.31 -1.50
CA ILE A 115 -8.26 5.56 -2.94
C ILE A 115 -8.67 4.29 -3.68
N PHE A 116 -8.00 3.18 -3.40
CA PHE A 116 -8.15 1.98 -4.19
C PHE A 116 -9.30 1.10 -3.68
N ARG A 117 -9.26 0.62 -2.44
CA ARG A 117 -10.20 -0.40 -1.94
C ARG A 117 -11.51 0.24 -1.46
N GLY A 118 -11.41 1.44 -0.90
CA GLY A 118 -12.55 2.23 -0.44
C GLY A 118 -13.31 2.94 -1.57
N THR A 119 -12.66 3.22 -2.70
CA THR A 119 -13.25 4.07 -3.75
C THR A 119 -13.19 3.44 -5.14
N LEU A 120 -11.99 3.19 -5.68
CA LEU A 120 -11.82 2.78 -7.08
C LEU A 120 -12.31 1.35 -7.37
N ASP A 121 -12.02 0.39 -6.49
CA ASP A 121 -12.46 -1.01 -6.61
C ASP A 121 -13.99 -1.15 -6.70
N PRO A 122 -14.78 -0.57 -5.77
CA PRO A 122 -16.23 -0.53 -5.93
C PRO A 122 -16.64 0.10 -7.25
N LEU A 123 -16.12 1.28 -7.58
CA LEU A 123 -16.51 2.04 -8.76
C LEU A 123 -16.28 1.26 -10.08
N LEU A 124 -15.15 0.56 -10.17
CA LEU A 124 -14.81 -0.32 -11.29
C LEU A 124 -15.70 -1.56 -11.34
N ALA A 125 -15.97 -2.20 -10.20
CA ALA A 125 -16.87 -3.35 -10.14
C ALA A 125 -18.29 -2.99 -10.60
N TRP A 126 -18.79 -1.83 -10.20
CA TRP A 126 -20.09 -1.31 -10.65
C TRP A 126 -20.11 -0.98 -12.15
N SER A 127 -19.01 -0.45 -12.70
CA SER A 127 -18.97 0.04 -14.08
C SER A 127 -18.64 -1.02 -15.13
N LEU A 128 -17.81 -2.00 -14.76
CA LEU A 128 -17.22 -2.98 -15.69
C LEU A 128 -17.56 -4.43 -15.31
N GLY A 129 -18.43 -4.64 -14.32
CA GLY A 129 -18.86 -5.96 -13.87
C GLY A 129 -17.69 -6.84 -13.43
N SER A 130 -17.69 -8.10 -13.89
CA SER A 130 -16.71 -9.12 -13.49
C SER A 130 -15.27 -8.79 -13.90
N ALA A 131 -15.06 -7.98 -14.95
CA ALA A 131 -13.75 -7.52 -15.38
C ALA A 131 -13.16 -6.44 -14.45
N GLY A 132 -14.02 -5.62 -13.82
CA GLY A 132 -13.60 -4.52 -12.96
C GLY A 132 -12.74 -4.95 -11.77
N LYS A 133 -12.88 -6.20 -11.31
CA LYS A 133 -12.08 -6.77 -10.21
C LYS A 133 -10.58 -6.84 -10.51
N TRP A 134 -10.19 -6.81 -11.78
CA TRP A 134 -8.80 -6.86 -12.23
C TRP A 134 -8.23 -5.48 -12.56
N CYS A 135 -9.08 -4.51 -12.91
CA CYS A 135 -8.64 -3.16 -13.25
C CYS A 135 -8.06 -2.42 -12.05
N GLY A 136 -8.66 -2.52 -10.86
CA GLY A 136 -8.20 -1.85 -9.64
C GLY A 136 -6.74 -2.19 -9.29
N PRO A 137 -6.38 -3.49 -9.22
CA PRO A 137 -5.00 -3.94 -9.07
C PRO A 137 -4.03 -3.43 -10.13
N VAL A 138 -4.45 -3.34 -11.39
CA VAL A 138 -3.60 -2.80 -12.47
C VAL A 138 -3.34 -1.31 -12.27
N VAL A 139 -4.38 -0.52 -11.95
CA VAL A 139 -4.22 0.92 -11.66
C VAL A 139 -3.34 1.12 -10.42
N PHE A 140 -3.48 0.26 -9.41
CA PHE A 140 -2.61 0.24 -8.24
C PHE A 140 -1.15 -0.07 -8.61
N GLY A 141 -0.90 -0.95 -9.58
CA GLY A 141 0.44 -1.15 -10.14
C GLY A 141 0.99 0.11 -10.80
N LEU A 142 0.20 0.75 -11.66
CA LEU A 142 0.59 1.97 -12.37
C LEU A 142 0.84 3.17 -11.45
N TRP A 143 0.17 3.23 -10.29
CA TRP A 143 0.44 4.21 -9.23
C TRP A 143 1.90 4.17 -8.75
N HIS A 144 2.58 3.04 -8.87
CA HIS A 144 3.93 2.82 -8.37
C HIS A 144 5.06 3.12 -9.38
N ILE A 145 4.77 3.59 -10.59
CA ILE A 145 5.81 3.84 -11.61
C ILE A 145 6.82 4.88 -11.14
N ARG A 146 6.38 6.09 -10.73
CA ARG A 146 7.27 7.14 -10.25
C ARG A 146 7.91 6.81 -8.90
N PRO A 147 7.19 6.21 -7.93
CA PRO A 147 7.82 5.65 -6.73
C PRO A 147 8.99 4.69 -7.06
N ALA A 148 8.79 3.72 -7.96
CA ALA A 148 9.83 2.77 -8.37
C ALA A 148 11.05 3.48 -8.98
N ARG A 149 10.81 4.41 -9.92
CA ARG A 149 11.89 5.21 -10.53
C ARG A 149 12.68 6.00 -9.51
N THR A 150 12.00 6.59 -8.53
CA THR A 150 12.64 7.41 -7.48
C THR A 150 13.48 6.55 -6.53
N ALA A 151 13.04 5.31 -6.27
CA ALA A 151 13.77 4.35 -5.46
C ALA A 151 14.92 3.66 -6.20
N GLY A 152 15.03 3.81 -7.53
CA GLY A 152 15.98 3.05 -8.36
C GLY A 152 15.57 1.59 -8.57
N ASP A 153 14.31 1.24 -8.29
CA ASP A 153 13.79 -0.12 -8.44
C ASP A 153 13.42 -0.42 -9.91
N SER A 154 13.35 -1.71 -10.28
CA SER A 154 12.82 -2.14 -11.57
C SER A 154 11.35 -1.73 -11.71
N VAL A 155 11.04 -0.78 -12.60
CA VAL A 155 9.67 -0.29 -12.81
C VAL A 155 8.71 -1.42 -13.16
N ILE A 156 9.09 -2.30 -14.09
CA ILE A 156 8.26 -3.44 -14.51
C ILE A 156 8.06 -4.41 -13.33
N GLY A 157 9.14 -4.73 -12.61
CA GLY A 157 9.08 -5.61 -11.45
C GLY A 157 8.16 -5.06 -10.35
N THR A 158 8.30 -3.77 -10.05
CA THR A 158 7.45 -3.09 -9.06
C THR A 158 5.99 -3.06 -9.51
N VAL A 159 5.70 -2.71 -10.77
CA VAL A 159 4.31 -2.70 -11.28
C VAL A 159 3.68 -4.07 -11.18
N ILE A 160 4.38 -5.14 -11.58
CA ILE A 160 3.86 -6.52 -11.47
C ILE A 160 3.63 -6.88 -10.00
N ALA A 161 4.64 -6.70 -9.14
CA ALA A 161 4.55 -7.07 -7.73
C ALA A 161 3.43 -6.32 -7.00
N THR A 162 3.30 -5.01 -7.25
CA THR A 162 2.26 -4.19 -6.65
C THR A 162 0.89 -4.50 -7.24
N THR A 163 0.76 -4.84 -8.53
CA THR A 163 -0.51 -5.36 -9.08
C THR A 163 -0.92 -6.67 -8.41
N VAL A 164 0.00 -7.61 -8.17
CA VAL A 164 -0.31 -8.86 -7.46
C VAL A 164 -0.74 -8.58 -6.02
N GLY A 165 0.01 -7.75 -5.27
CA GLY A 165 -0.38 -7.31 -3.93
C GLY A 165 -1.73 -6.59 -3.93
N GLY A 166 -1.97 -5.76 -4.94
CA GLY A 166 -3.23 -5.10 -5.22
C GLY A 166 -4.39 -6.07 -5.36
N ALA A 167 -4.20 -7.17 -6.08
CA ALA A 167 -5.21 -8.20 -6.25
C ALA A 167 -5.54 -8.93 -4.93
N VAL A 168 -4.52 -9.18 -4.09
CA VAL A 168 -4.71 -9.77 -2.75
C VAL A 168 -5.50 -8.82 -1.84
N PHE A 169 -5.15 -7.54 -1.80
CA PHE A 169 -5.87 -6.56 -0.96
C PHE A 169 -7.31 -6.36 -1.46
N SER A 170 -7.51 -6.30 -2.79
CA SER A 170 -8.84 -6.25 -3.40
C SER A 170 -9.67 -7.50 -3.06
N TRP A 171 -9.04 -8.67 -2.99
CA TRP A 171 -9.67 -9.91 -2.56
C TRP A 171 -10.08 -9.85 -1.07
N LEU A 172 -9.19 -9.38 -0.18
CA LEU A 172 -9.52 -9.18 1.24
C LEU A 172 -10.72 -8.23 1.42
N ARG A 173 -10.74 -7.12 0.67
CA ARG A 173 -11.86 -6.17 0.66
C ARG A 173 -13.17 -6.85 0.25
N ARG A 174 -13.17 -7.63 -0.84
CA ARG A 174 -14.37 -8.38 -1.28
C ARG A 174 -14.82 -9.44 -0.28
N ARG A 175 -13.89 -10.06 0.46
CA ARG A 175 -14.18 -11.09 1.47
C ARG A 175 -14.78 -10.52 2.76
N THR A 176 -14.48 -9.27 3.07
CA THR A 176 -14.79 -8.65 4.38
C THR A 176 -15.77 -7.49 4.30
N GLY A 177 -15.99 -6.92 3.11
CA GLY A 177 -16.90 -5.79 2.89
C GLY A 177 -16.25 -4.42 3.11
N GLY A 178 -15.05 -4.36 3.69
CA GLY A 178 -14.38 -3.11 4.05
C GLY A 178 -12.88 -3.13 3.86
N VAL A 179 -12.23 -2.03 4.25
CA VAL A 179 -10.79 -1.78 4.03
C VAL A 179 -9.93 -2.15 5.23
N ALA A 180 -10.51 -2.48 6.38
CA ALA A 180 -9.75 -2.86 7.58
C ALA A 180 -8.79 -4.05 7.31
N ALA A 181 -9.30 -5.12 6.69
CA ALA A 181 -8.50 -6.30 6.40
C ALA A 181 -7.34 -6.05 5.43
N PRO A 182 -7.54 -5.44 4.25
CA PRO A 182 -6.43 -5.09 3.39
C PRO A 182 -5.50 -4.04 4.01
N ALA A 183 -6.00 -3.06 4.77
CA ALA A 183 -5.16 -2.07 5.46
C ALA A 183 -4.22 -2.72 6.47
N SER A 184 -4.69 -3.70 7.26
CA SER A 184 -3.83 -4.43 8.20
C SER A 184 -2.76 -5.26 7.48
N ALA A 185 -3.12 -5.96 6.40
CA ALA A 185 -2.14 -6.70 5.58
C ALA A 185 -1.10 -5.75 4.96
N HIS A 186 -1.57 -4.63 4.43
CA HIS A 186 -0.75 -3.60 3.79
C HIS A 186 0.21 -2.93 4.80
N LEU A 187 -0.27 -2.64 6.00
CA LEU A 187 0.54 -2.12 7.11
C LEU A 187 1.61 -3.13 7.51
N ALA A 188 1.25 -4.41 7.70
CA ALA A 188 2.19 -5.44 8.10
C ALA A 188 3.31 -5.63 7.05
N LEU A 189 2.96 -5.62 5.76
CA LEU A 189 3.93 -5.72 4.67
C LEU A 189 4.89 -4.53 4.63
N ASN A 190 4.39 -3.30 4.74
CA ASN A 190 5.25 -2.11 4.68
C ASN A 190 6.10 -1.94 5.94
N ALA A 191 5.48 -2.05 7.13
CA ALA A 191 6.20 -1.95 8.39
C ALA A 191 7.22 -3.08 8.53
N GLY A 192 6.84 -4.31 8.18
CA GLY A 192 7.74 -5.46 8.14
C GLY A 192 8.90 -5.24 7.16
N GLY A 193 8.63 -4.78 5.93
CA GLY A 193 9.68 -4.44 4.96
C GLY A 193 10.64 -3.35 5.42
N ALA A 194 10.17 -2.39 6.23
CA ALA A 194 11.01 -1.36 6.83
C ALA A 194 11.86 -1.88 7.99
N LEU A 195 11.29 -2.74 8.85
CA LEU A 195 11.92 -3.20 10.09
C LEU A 195 12.80 -4.44 9.89
N ALA A 196 12.41 -5.36 9.03
CA ALA A 196 13.02 -6.68 8.96
C ALA A 196 14.49 -6.66 8.50
N PRO A 197 14.91 -5.86 7.50
CA PRO A 197 16.34 -5.70 7.16
C PRO A 197 17.21 -5.10 8.28
N ARG A 198 16.59 -4.31 9.17
CA ARG A 198 17.28 -3.71 10.32
C ARG A 198 17.42 -4.72 11.44
N LEU A 199 16.32 -5.43 11.75
CA LEU A 199 16.31 -6.52 12.72
C LEU A 199 17.28 -7.65 12.32
N ALA A 200 17.29 -8.03 11.04
CA ALA A 200 18.18 -9.07 10.52
C ALA A 200 19.66 -8.74 10.73
N ARG A 201 20.08 -7.48 10.55
CA ARG A 201 21.45 -7.04 10.87
C ARG A 201 21.76 -7.16 12.34
N VAL A 202 20.89 -6.63 13.21
CA VAL A 202 21.06 -6.73 14.67
C VAL A 202 21.17 -8.19 15.12
N LEU A 203 20.42 -9.10 14.50
CA LEU A 203 20.46 -10.54 14.83
C LEU A 203 21.67 -11.27 14.24
N ARG A 204 22.22 -10.80 13.11
CA ARG A 204 23.40 -11.38 12.47
C ARG A 204 24.70 -10.95 13.16
N ASP A 205 24.72 -9.71 13.66
CA ASP A 205 25.91 -9.10 14.26
C ASP A 205 26.03 -9.39 15.78
N ARG A 206 25.12 -10.20 16.34
CA ARG A 206 25.17 -10.76 17.71
C ARG A 206 25.88 -12.11 17.71
#